data_AF-A0A383EVN0-F1
#
_entry.id   AF-A0A383EVN0-F1
#
_cell.length_a   1.000
_cell.length_b   1.000
_cell.length_c   1.000
_cell.angle_alpha   90.00
_cell.angle_beta   90.00
_cell.angle_gamma   90.00
#
_symmetry.space_group_name_H-M   'P 1'
#
loop_
_entity.id
_entity.type
_entity.pdbx_description
1 polymer ?
#
loop_
_entity_poly.entity_id
_entity_poly.type
_entity_poly.pdbx_seq_one_letter_code
_entity_poly.pdbx_strand_id
1 'polypeptide(L)'
;MKKLIILLLSRGSDKRTNLIKYIEFNGIIYMVIGLSFFFLTNILSSMGIIPKFYGNEEGFIQLLGFSVLIIGHYYFFGARTHKMSFCLSTVFGRLLLVPIFFSILIINNALDIGFLIPPLILDILLALGAFYLWIKESSITIPPE
;
A
#
# COMPACT_ATOMS: atom_id res chain seq x y z
N MET A 1 -8.26 14.52 -25.64
CA MET A 1 -7.40 13.96 -24.57
C MET A 1 -7.44 14.74 -23.26
N LYS A 2 -7.13 16.04 -23.22
CA LYS A 2 -7.04 16.81 -21.97
C LYS A 2 -8.30 16.75 -21.07
N LYS A 3 -9.51 16.90 -21.65
CA LYS A 3 -10.79 16.75 -20.93
C LYS A 3 -11.01 15.34 -20.35
N LEU A 4 -10.62 14.30 -21.10
CA LEU A 4 -10.72 12.90 -20.64
C LEU A 4 -9.80 12.65 -19.46
N ILE A 5 -8.55 13.14 -19.52
CA ILE A 5 -7.59 13.03 -18.42
C ILE A 5 -8.11 13.77 -17.17
N ILE A 6 -8.67 14.97 -17.35
CA ILE A 6 -9.28 15.73 -16.25
C ILE A 6 -10.47 14.99 -15.65
N LEU A 7 -11.30 14.34 -16.47
CA LEU A 7 -12.43 13.54 -16.02
C LEU A 7 -11.96 12.27 -15.28
N LEU A 8 -10.95 11.57 -15.80
CA LEU A 8 -10.36 10.38 -15.18
C LEU A 8 -9.65 10.70 -13.85
N LEU A 9 -9.06 11.89 -13.76
CA LEU A 9 -8.45 12.41 -12.53
C LEU A 9 -9.43 13.21 -11.69
N SER A 10 -10.71 13.31 -12.07
CA SER A 10 -11.70 13.98 -11.23
C SER A 10 -11.85 13.24 -9.90
N ARG A 11 -12.15 13.99 -8.84
CA ARG A 11 -12.38 13.45 -7.50
C ARG A 11 -13.87 13.38 -7.23
N GLY A 12 -14.27 12.50 -6.32
CA GLY A 12 -15.63 12.49 -5.79
C GLY A 12 -16.03 13.85 -5.19
N SER A 13 -17.34 14.06 -5.05
CA SER A 13 -17.96 15.34 -4.70
C SER A 13 -17.74 15.82 -3.26
N ASP A 14 -16.95 15.13 -2.43
CA ASP A 14 -16.86 15.39 -0.99
C ASP A 14 -15.58 16.10 -0.54
N LYS A 15 -15.67 16.79 0.59
CA LYS A 15 -14.53 17.47 1.23
C LYS A 15 -13.43 16.47 1.57
N ARG A 16 -12.18 16.87 1.33
CA ARG A 16 -10.98 16.06 1.55
C ARG A 16 -10.70 15.91 3.06
N THR A 17 -11.22 14.84 3.67
CA THR A 17 -10.91 14.49 5.07
C THR A 17 -9.43 14.11 5.21
N ASN A 18 -8.88 14.21 6.42
CA ASN A 18 -7.47 13.89 6.67
C ASN A 18 -7.19 12.40 6.45
N LEU A 19 -8.15 11.51 6.73
CA LEU A 19 -8.08 10.09 6.39
C LEU A 19 -7.88 9.88 4.89
N ILE A 20 -8.67 10.57 4.05
CA ILE A 20 -8.54 10.45 2.60
C ILE A 20 -7.17 10.94 2.13
N LYS A 21 -6.68 12.07 2.65
CA LYS A 21 -5.32 12.56 2.34
C LYS A 21 -4.26 11.52 2.68
N TYR A 22 -4.42 10.88 3.83
CA TYR A 22 -3.50 9.89 4.34
C TYR A 22 -3.48 8.63 3.48
N ILE A 23 -4.65 8.09 3.09
CA ILE A 23 -4.71 6.93 2.19
C ILE A 23 -4.19 7.26 0.79
N GLU A 24 -4.48 8.46 0.26
CA GLU A 24 -3.91 8.93 -1.01
C GLU A 24 -2.37 8.93 -0.96
N PHE A 25 -1.81 9.48 0.12
CA PHE A 25 -0.36 9.55 0.30
C PHE A 25 0.27 8.17 0.44
N ASN A 26 -0.37 7.28 1.20
CA ASN A 26 0.03 5.88 1.28
C ASN A 26 0.04 5.25 -0.12
N GLY A 27 -0.99 5.47 -0.94
CA GLY A 27 -1.03 4.98 -2.30
C GLY A 27 0.20 5.40 -3.11
N ILE A 28 0.63 6.65 -3.00
CA ILE A 28 1.85 7.15 -3.65
C ILE A 28 3.09 6.43 -3.14
N ILE A 29 3.24 6.26 -1.82
CA ILE A 29 4.38 5.53 -1.23
C ILE A 29 4.46 4.12 -1.80
N TYR A 30 3.35 3.38 -1.83
CA TYR A 30 3.33 2.01 -2.37
C TYR A 30 3.64 1.99 -3.87
N MET A 31 3.13 2.94 -4.66
CA MET A 31 3.47 3.03 -6.08
C MET A 31 4.98 3.27 -6.27
N VAL A 32 5.61 4.14 -5.49
CA VAL A 32 7.06 4.40 -5.56
C VAL A 32 7.87 3.18 -5.16
N ILE A 33 7.49 2.51 -4.07
CA ILE A 33 8.16 1.27 -3.62
C ILE A 33 8.01 0.17 -4.68
N GLY A 34 6.80 -0.03 -5.20
CA GLY A 34 6.51 -1.02 -6.22
C GLY A 34 7.28 -0.79 -7.52
N LEU A 35 7.33 0.46 -8.01
CA LEU A 35 8.16 0.84 -9.16
C LEU A 35 9.64 0.61 -8.91
N SER A 36 10.11 0.87 -7.68
CA SER A 36 11.50 0.63 -7.31
C SER A 36 11.84 -0.86 -7.37
N PHE A 37 10.99 -1.74 -6.82
CA PHE A 37 11.21 -3.19 -6.92
C PHE A 37 11.03 -3.75 -8.33
N PHE A 38 10.20 -3.12 -9.17
CA PHE A 38 9.99 -3.54 -10.55
C PHE A 38 11.14 -3.15 -11.50
N PHE A 39 11.65 -1.91 -11.40
CA PHE A 39 12.66 -1.39 -12.32
C PHE A 39 14.09 -1.39 -11.78
N LEU A 40 14.27 -1.33 -10.46
CA LEU A 40 15.56 -1.10 -9.82
C LEU A 40 16.06 -2.32 -9.05
N THR A 41 15.54 -3.51 -9.33
CA THR A 41 15.87 -4.77 -8.62
C THR A 41 17.37 -4.99 -8.52
N ASN A 42 18.09 -4.85 -9.64
CA ASN A 42 19.55 -5.01 -9.70
C ASN A 42 20.30 -3.99 -8.84
N ILE A 43 19.86 -2.72 -8.86
CA ILE A 43 20.47 -1.65 -8.06
C ILE A 43 20.24 -1.91 -6.57
N LEU A 44 19.00 -2.20 -6.19
CA LEU A 44 18.63 -2.50 -4.80
C LEU A 44 19.39 -3.71 -4.25
N SER A 45 19.60 -4.74 -5.07
CA SER A 45 20.39 -5.92 -4.71
C SER A 45 21.87 -5.59 -4.55
N SER A 46 22.44 -4.78 -5.46
CA SER A 46 23.83 -4.32 -5.36
C SER A 46 24.11 -3.46 -4.12
N MET A 47 23.10 -2.70 -3.66
CA MET A 47 23.16 -1.89 -2.44
C MET A 47 22.94 -2.70 -1.16
N GLY A 48 22.64 -4.00 -1.26
CA GLY A 48 22.35 -4.87 -0.12
C GLY A 48 21.00 -4.59 0.55
N ILE A 49 20.10 -3.86 -0.11
CA ILE A 49 18.73 -3.59 0.39
C ILE A 49 17.86 -4.85 0.26
N ILE A 50 18.05 -5.60 -0.83
CA ILE A 50 17.37 -6.87 -1.08
C ILE A 50 18.41 -7.97 -1.32
N PRO A 51 18.05 -9.26 -1.13
CA PRO A 51 18.96 -10.38 -1.36
C PRO A 51 19.53 -10.40 -2.78
N LYS A 52 20.67 -11.08 -2.96
CA LYS A 52 21.21 -11.37 -4.29
C LYS A 52 20.41 -12.49 -4.93
N PHE A 53 20.00 -12.28 -6.17
CA PHE A 53 19.24 -13.23 -6.96
C PHE A 53 20.18 -14.15 -7.75
N TYR A 54 19.80 -15.43 -7.88
CA TYR A 54 20.47 -16.38 -8.76
C TYR A 54 19.51 -16.85 -9.86
N GLY A 55 19.89 -16.64 -11.12
CA GLY A 55 19.06 -17.03 -12.27
C GLY A 55 17.78 -16.20 -12.40
N ASN A 56 16.62 -16.85 -12.45
CA ASN A 56 15.33 -16.21 -12.78
C ASN A 56 14.55 -15.67 -11.58
N GLU A 57 15.15 -15.65 -10.39
CA GLU A 57 14.53 -15.17 -9.14
C GLU A 57 14.21 -13.67 -9.18
N GLU A 58 14.92 -12.89 -10.02
CA GLU A 58 14.66 -11.46 -10.23
C GLU A 58 13.20 -11.22 -10.65
N GLY A 59 12.66 -12.06 -11.53
CA GLY A 59 11.28 -11.94 -12.01
C GLY A 59 10.24 -12.05 -10.90
N PHE A 60 10.54 -12.75 -9.81
CA PHE A 60 9.64 -12.86 -8.65
C PHE A 60 9.58 -11.55 -7.87
N ILE A 61 10.73 -10.88 -7.66
CA ILE A 61 10.74 -9.57 -7.01
C ILE A 61 10.10 -8.51 -7.90
N GLN A 62 10.31 -8.57 -9.22
CA GLN A 62 9.61 -7.69 -10.14
C GLN A 62 8.09 -7.91 -10.06
N LEU A 63 7.62 -9.16 -10.03
CA LEU A 63 6.20 -9.47 -9.87
C LEU A 63 5.63 -8.96 -8.53
N LEU A 64 6.39 -9.10 -7.43
CA LEU A 64 6.02 -8.51 -6.14
C LEU A 64 5.99 -6.98 -6.21
N GLY A 65 6.98 -6.34 -6.83
CA GLY A 65 7.01 -4.90 -7.06
C GLY A 65 5.81 -4.41 -7.85
N PHE A 66 5.45 -5.11 -8.92
CA PHE A 66 4.25 -4.82 -9.71
C PHE A 66 2.97 -4.99 -8.89
N SER A 67 2.90 -6.02 -8.04
CA SER A 67 1.77 -6.23 -7.14
C SER A 67 1.62 -5.08 -6.13
N VAL A 68 2.73 -4.63 -5.54
CA VAL A 68 2.77 -3.46 -4.63
C VAL A 68 2.37 -2.18 -5.35
N LEU A 69 2.81 -2.00 -6.60
CA LEU A 69 2.40 -0.88 -7.46
C LEU A 69 0.88 -0.87 -7.68
N ILE A 70 0.29 -2.03 -7.99
CA ILE A 70 -1.17 -2.18 -8.14
C ILE A 70 -1.90 -1.86 -6.83
N ILE A 71 -1.40 -2.32 -5.68
CA ILE A 71 -1.98 -1.99 -4.37
C ILE A 71 -1.97 -0.46 -4.15
N GLY A 72 -0.83 0.19 -4.43
CA GLY A 72 -0.71 1.64 -4.33
C GLY A 72 -1.66 2.39 -5.25
N HIS A 73 -1.84 1.89 -6.48
CA HIS A 73 -2.81 2.41 -7.43
C HIS A 73 -4.24 2.32 -6.87
N TYR A 74 -4.64 1.16 -6.33
CA TYR A 74 -5.95 0.99 -5.71
C TYR A 74 -6.14 1.92 -4.51
N TYR A 75 -5.13 2.10 -3.65
CA TYR A 75 -5.24 3.01 -2.52
C TYR A 75 -5.40 4.47 -2.99
N PHE A 76 -4.62 4.90 -3.98
CA PHE A 76 -4.67 6.25 -4.49
C PHE A 76 -6.03 6.58 -5.14
N PHE A 77 -6.51 5.73 -6.05
CA PHE A 77 -7.79 5.97 -6.73
C PHE A 77 -8.99 5.63 -5.85
N GLY A 78 -8.90 4.59 -5.02
CA GLY A 78 -9.95 4.19 -4.10
C GLY A 78 -10.22 5.26 -3.03
N ALA A 79 -9.18 5.92 -2.50
CA ALA A 79 -9.36 7.06 -1.59
C ALA A 79 -10.14 8.22 -2.23
N ARG A 80 -9.95 8.46 -3.54
CA ARG A 80 -10.65 9.51 -4.30
C ARG A 80 -12.13 9.20 -4.56
N THR A 81 -12.60 8.01 -4.17
CA THR A 81 -14.04 7.70 -4.15
C THR A 81 -14.75 8.23 -2.90
N HIS A 82 -13.99 8.70 -1.89
CA HIS A 82 -14.49 9.21 -0.60
C HIS A 82 -15.32 8.19 0.22
N LYS A 83 -15.28 6.90 -0.13
CA LYS A 83 -15.99 5.85 0.62
C LYS A 83 -15.19 5.42 1.85
N MET A 84 -15.78 5.58 3.04
CA MET A 84 -15.18 5.13 4.30
C MET A 84 -14.96 3.62 4.35
N SER A 85 -15.84 2.83 3.73
CA SER A 85 -15.69 1.38 3.62
C SER A 85 -14.40 0.98 2.89
N PHE A 86 -13.98 1.75 1.88
CA PHE A 86 -12.71 1.53 1.21
C PHE A 86 -11.53 1.80 2.16
N CYS A 87 -11.58 2.90 2.92
CA CYS A 87 -10.53 3.24 3.88
C CYS A 87 -10.38 2.15 4.95
N LEU A 88 -11.49 1.65 5.49
CA LEU A 88 -11.48 0.57 6.48
C LEU A 88 -10.97 -0.76 5.90
N SER A 89 -11.28 -1.04 4.62
CA SER A 89 -10.73 -2.21 3.91
C SER A 89 -9.20 -2.18 3.85
N THR A 90 -8.58 -1.00 3.71
CA THR A 90 -7.10 -0.89 3.73
C THR A 90 -6.49 -1.26 5.10
N VAL A 91 -7.16 -0.91 6.20
CA VAL A 91 -6.74 -1.28 7.56
C VAL A 91 -6.81 -2.79 7.73
N PHE A 92 -7.94 -3.39 7.32
CA PHE A 92 -8.13 -4.84 7.38
C PHE A 92 -7.09 -5.59 6.54
N GLY A 93 -6.84 -5.14 5.30
CA GLY A 93 -5.87 -5.77 4.43
C GLY A 93 -4.46 -5.78 5.02
N ARG A 94 -4.03 -4.67 5.62
CA ARG A 94 -2.69 -4.52 6.20
C ARG A 94 -2.50 -5.25 7.52
N LEU A 95 -3.52 -5.29 8.39
CA LEU A 95 -3.40 -5.93 9.71
C LEU A 95 -3.67 -7.43 9.68
N LEU A 96 -4.39 -7.93 8.67
CA LEU A 96 -4.77 -9.35 8.61
C LEU A 96 -4.21 -10.04 7.37
N LEU A 97 -4.50 -9.54 6.17
CA LEU A 97 -4.11 -10.24 4.94
C LEU A 97 -2.60 -10.25 4.72
N VAL A 98 -1.91 -9.12 4.96
CA VAL A 98 -0.46 -9.02 4.78
C VAL A 98 0.32 -9.92 5.75
N PRO A 99 0.05 -9.92 7.07
CA PRO A 99 0.69 -10.86 7.99
C PRO A 99 0.45 -12.32 7.63
N ILE A 100 -0.78 -12.68 7.21
CA ILE A 100 -1.08 -14.05 6.76
C ILE A 100 -0.25 -14.40 5.53
N PHE A 101 -0.22 -13.51 4.53
CA PHE A 101 0.55 -13.70 3.30
C PHE A 101 2.04 -13.89 3.59
N PHE A 102 2.64 -13.03 4.42
CA PHE A 102 4.05 -13.15 4.79
C PHE A 102 4.34 -14.39 5.64
N SER A 103 3.42 -14.77 6.54
CA SER A 103 3.57 -16.00 7.32
C SER A 103 3.67 -17.23 6.41
N ILE A 104 2.86 -17.30 5.35
CA ILE A 104 2.93 -18.38 4.37
C ILE A 104 4.27 -18.37 3.63
N LEU A 105 4.77 -17.20 3.23
CA LEU A 105 6.08 -17.10 2.56
C LEU A 105 7.24 -17.55 3.46
N ILE A 106 7.19 -17.21 4.75
CA ILE A 106 8.18 -17.61 5.75
C ILE A 106 8.13 -19.13 5.96
N ILE A 107 6.94 -19.72 6.14
CA ILE A 107 6.78 -21.17 6.34
C ILE A 107 7.35 -21.96 5.14
N ASN A 108 7.21 -21.42 3.93
CA ASN A 108 7.70 -22.05 2.71
C ASN A 108 9.17 -21.75 2.39
N ASN A 109 9.87 -20.96 3.23
CA ASN A 109 11.22 -20.46 2.94
C ASN A 109 11.34 -19.78 1.56
N ALA A 110 10.27 -19.11 1.12
CA ALA A 110 10.21 -18.51 -0.22
C ALA A 110 11.02 -17.21 -0.32
N LEU A 111 11.20 -16.50 0.81
CA LEU A 111 11.94 -15.25 0.89
C LEU A 111 12.63 -15.11 2.26
N ASP A 112 13.72 -14.34 2.28
CA ASP A 112 14.44 -14.00 3.51
C ASP A 112 13.55 -13.20 4.47
N ILE A 113 13.54 -13.59 5.74
CA ILE A 113 12.79 -12.90 6.78
C ILE A 113 13.21 -11.44 6.95
N GLY A 114 14.51 -11.14 6.73
CA GLY A 114 15.04 -9.78 6.78
C GLY A 114 14.46 -8.88 5.68
N PHE A 115 14.06 -9.46 4.55
CA PHE A 115 13.38 -8.74 3.48
C PHE A 115 11.89 -8.52 3.77
N LEU A 116 11.24 -9.44 4.50
CA LEU A 116 9.79 -9.39 4.80
C LEU A 116 9.44 -8.52 6.02
N ILE A 117 10.33 -8.38 7.00
CA ILE A 117 10.05 -7.62 8.23
C ILE A 117 9.82 -6.12 7.98
N PRO A 118 10.66 -5.39 7.21
CA PRO A 118 10.45 -3.97 6.97
C PRO A 118 9.08 -3.61 6.37
N PRO A 119 8.59 -4.28 5.30
CA PRO A 119 7.25 -3.99 4.78
C PRO A 119 6.14 -4.37 5.76
N LEU A 120 6.31 -5.41 6.59
CA LEU A 120 5.33 -5.78 7.60
C LEU A 120 5.16 -4.68 8.66
N ILE A 121 6.28 -4.14 9.16
CA ILE A 121 6.28 -3.05 10.13
C ILE A 121 5.64 -1.81 9.51
N LEU A 122 6.02 -1.48 8.28
CA LEU A 122 5.44 -0.35 7.54
C LEU A 122 3.91 -0.49 7.43
N ASP A 123 3.41 -1.66 7.06
CA ASP A 123 1.99 -1.91 6.88
C ASP A 123 1.20 -1.76 8.19
N ILE A 124 1.73 -2.27 9.30
CA ILE A 124 1.11 -2.12 10.63
C ILE A 124 1.05 -0.65 11.02
N LEU A 125 2.17 0.08 10.90
CA LEU A 125 2.22 1.52 11.24
C LEU A 125 1.23 2.32 10.39
N LEU A 126 1.20 2.04 9.08
CA LEU A 126 0.31 2.76 8.18
C LEU A 126 -1.16 2.42 8.44
N ALA A 127 -1.49 1.17 8.81
CA ALA A 127 -2.83 0.76 9.17
C ALA A 127 -3.31 1.41 10.47
N LEU A 128 -2.45 1.47 11.49
CA LEU A 128 -2.76 2.14 12.76
C LEU A 128 -3.01 3.64 12.55
N GLY A 129 -2.20 4.31 11.72
CA GLY A 129 -2.42 5.72 11.38
C GLY A 129 -3.75 5.96 10.65
N ALA A 130 -4.13 5.06 9.72
CA ALA A 130 -5.42 5.13 9.05
C ALA A 130 -6.59 4.90 10.02
N PHE A 131 -6.46 3.91 10.90
CA PHE A 131 -7.48 3.58 11.90
C PHE A 131 -7.69 4.72 12.90
N TYR A 132 -6.59 5.33 13.38
CA TYR A 132 -6.64 6.48 14.27
C TYR A 132 -7.37 7.67 13.63
N LEU A 133 -7.04 7.99 12.37
CA LEU A 133 -7.71 9.08 11.63
C LEU A 133 -9.19 8.77 11.41
N TRP A 134 -9.54 7.51 11.13
CA TRP A 134 -10.93 7.09 10.98
C TRP A 134 -11.74 7.27 12.28
N ILE A 135 -11.22 6.84 13.43
CA ILE A 135 -11.88 7.06 14.72
C ILE A 135 -12.09 8.56 14.97
N LYS A 136 -11.04 9.37 14.77
CA LYS A 136 -11.08 10.82 15.01
C LYS A 136 -12.08 11.54 14.12
N GLU A 137 -12.27 11.09 12.87
CA GLU A 137 -13.23 11.69 11.95
C GLU A 137 -14.66 11.20 12.18
N SER A 138 -14.82 9.95 12.64
CA SER A 138 -16.14 9.36 12.91
C SER A 138 -16.77 9.89 14.19
N SER A 139 -15.96 10.24 15.21
CA SER A 139 -16.45 10.90 16.43
C SER A 139 -16.91 12.34 16.21
N ILE A 140 -16.56 12.96 15.08
CA ILE A 140 -16.99 14.31 14.70
C ILE A 140 -18.33 14.26 13.95
N THR A 141 -18.61 13.17 13.24
CA THR A 141 -19.80 13.04 12.37
C THR A 141 -20.97 12.31 12.99
N ILE A 142 -20.76 11.53 14.06
CA ILE A 142 -21.81 10.83 14.80
C ILE A 142 -22.00 11.56 16.14
N PRO A 143 -23.14 12.21 16.42
CA PRO A 143 -23.38 12.84 17.72
C PRO A 143 -23.33 11.77 18.82
N PRO A 144 -22.78 12.07 20.00
CA PRO A 144 -22.84 11.16 21.13
C PRO A 144 -24.31 10.90 21.51
N GLU A 145 -24.67 9.64 21.71
CA GLU A 145 -25.97 9.21 22.24
C GLU A 145 -26.22 9.74 23.66
#